data_AF-A0A8J6WJ47-F1
#
_entry.id   AF-A0A8J6WJ47-F1
#
_cell.length_a   1.000
_cell.length_b   1.000
_cell.length_c   1.000
_cell.angle_alpha   90.00
_cell.angle_beta   90.00
_cell.angle_gamma   90.00
#
_symmetry.space_group_name_H-M   'P 1'
#
loop_
_entity.id
_entity.type
_entity.pdbx_description
1 polymer ?
#
loop_
_entity_poly.entity_id
_entity_poly.type
_entity_poly.pdbx_seq_one_letter_code
_entity_poly.pdbx_strand_id
1 'polypeptide(L)'
;MKIATWNLERALPESGRAERQRQWLSRIDADIWILTETHLGITPGADYYSVASSLPDRPGADGERWVQIWVKTGVLTPLETSDEARTAAALLTLPDSQQWVLYGTVLPWLGSGWRAHPASKGQAFAAALAAQQADWQKLRTIYPEAALLVAGDFNQDLDNLHYYGSRQNKQALRQALADVGLDCLTAGENDPVHQLICGQHSNIDHICLSQNLPGQFRSSFAWPPRLEDLRGLSDHFGVGVDIHV
;
A
#
# COMPACT_ATOMS: atom_id res chain seq x y z
N MET A 1 15.41 6.18 -5.26
CA MET A 1 14.21 5.43 -5.66
C MET A 1 12.99 6.09 -5.05
N LYS A 2 11.92 6.23 -5.82
CA LYS A 2 10.63 6.76 -5.39
C LYS A 2 9.61 5.62 -5.30
N ILE A 3 8.98 5.48 -4.14
CA ILE A 3 7.98 4.45 -3.86
C ILE A 3 6.67 5.15 -3.52
N ALA A 4 5.57 4.68 -4.07
CA ALA A 4 4.28 5.33 -3.92
C ALA A 4 3.13 4.32 -3.76
N THR A 5 2.11 4.70 -2.98
CA THR A 5 0.87 3.94 -2.84
C THR A 5 -0.34 4.86 -2.99
N TRP A 6 -1.41 4.34 -3.59
CA TRP A 6 -2.65 5.10 -3.75
C TRP A 6 -3.87 4.20 -3.95
N ASN A 7 -4.91 4.41 -3.13
CA ASN A 7 -6.24 3.85 -3.36
C ASN A 7 -6.94 4.62 -4.48
N LEU A 8 -7.32 3.92 -5.55
CA LEU A 8 -7.94 4.49 -6.74
C LEU A 8 -9.48 4.50 -6.71
N GLU A 9 -10.08 4.12 -5.58
CA GLU A 9 -11.53 4.16 -5.35
C GLU A 9 -12.30 3.46 -6.50
N ARG A 10 -11.79 2.31 -6.94
CA ARG A 10 -12.40 1.43 -7.96
C ARG A 10 -12.73 2.15 -9.26
N ALA A 11 -11.91 3.11 -9.68
CA ALA A 11 -12.13 3.82 -10.92
C ALA A 11 -12.16 2.85 -12.11
N LEU A 12 -13.11 3.05 -13.03
CA LEU A 12 -13.15 2.30 -14.28
C LEU A 12 -12.21 2.96 -15.31
N PRO A 13 -11.49 2.18 -16.15
CA PRO A 13 -10.47 2.71 -17.06
C PRO A 13 -10.94 3.82 -18.01
N GLU A 14 -12.20 3.76 -18.47
CA GLU A 14 -12.77 4.74 -19.40
C GLU A 14 -13.35 5.99 -18.71
N SER A 15 -13.26 6.07 -17.39
CA SER A 15 -13.82 7.18 -16.63
C SER A 15 -12.92 8.42 -16.65
N GLY A 16 -13.54 9.60 -16.58
CA GLY A 16 -12.79 10.86 -16.37
C GLY A 16 -12.04 10.92 -15.03
N ARG A 17 -12.41 10.08 -14.05
CA ARG A 17 -11.65 9.87 -12.81
C ARG A 17 -10.33 9.16 -13.11
N ALA A 18 -10.39 8.02 -13.81
CA ALA A 18 -9.20 7.25 -14.19
C ALA A 18 -8.23 8.07 -15.05
N GLU A 19 -8.74 8.91 -15.96
CA GLU A 19 -7.88 9.80 -16.74
C GLU A 19 -7.09 10.79 -15.87
N ARG A 20 -7.76 11.45 -14.91
CA ARG A 20 -7.08 12.33 -13.94
C ARG A 20 -6.13 11.57 -13.02
N GLN A 21 -6.47 10.33 -12.66
CA GLN A 21 -5.57 9.46 -11.88
C GLN A 21 -4.31 9.12 -12.68
N ARG A 22 -4.42 8.74 -13.96
CA ARG A 22 -3.25 8.48 -14.83
C ARG A 22 -2.33 9.70 -14.95
N GLN A 23 -2.89 10.90 -15.03
CA GLN A 23 -2.10 12.14 -15.05
C GLN A 23 -1.28 12.31 -13.76
N TRP A 24 -1.84 11.95 -12.60
CA TRP A 24 -1.08 11.91 -11.35
C TRP A 24 -0.04 10.80 -11.33
N LEU A 25 -0.37 9.58 -11.77
CA LEU A 25 0.60 8.47 -11.85
C LEU A 25 1.81 8.86 -12.70
N SER A 26 1.57 9.47 -13.87
CA SER A 26 2.61 9.98 -14.76
C SER A 26 3.40 11.14 -14.14
N ARG A 27 2.74 12.06 -13.43
CA ARG A 27 3.40 13.21 -12.78
C ARG A 27 4.30 12.80 -11.62
N ILE A 28 3.84 11.84 -10.81
CA ILE A 28 4.60 11.35 -9.66
C ILE A 28 5.80 10.52 -10.14
N ASP A 29 5.64 9.74 -11.22
CA ASP A 29 6.71 8.96 -11.86
C ASP A 29 7.51 8.13 -10.83
N ALA A 30 6.80 7.35 -10.01
CA ALA A 30 7.43 6.49 -9.00
C ALA A 30 8.09 5.28 -9.66
N ASP A 31 9.22 4.83 -9.11
CA ASP A 31 9.90 3.62 -9.56
C ASP A 31 9.08 2.36 -9.19
N ILE A 32 8.39 2.42 -8.06
CA ILE A 32 7.50 1.38 -7.55
C ILE A 32 6.15 1.99 -7.16
N TRP A 33 5.07 1.42 -7.68
CA TRP A 33 3.71 1.74 -7.29
C TRP A 33 3.04 0.54 -6.62
N ILE A 34 2.31 0.80 -5.55
CA ILE A 34 1.35 -0.13 -4.97
C ILE A 34 -0.03 0.54 -5.07
N LEU A 35 -0.82 0.15 -6.06
CA LEU A 35 -2.15 0.73 -6.27
C LEU A 35 -3.19 -0.16 -5.62
N THR A 36 -4.09 0.44 -4.84
CA THR A 36 -5.17 -0.27 -4.16
C THR A 36 -6.54 0.10 -4.73
N GLU A 37 -7.52 -0.80 -4.59
CA GLU A 37 -8.85 -0.69 -5.21
C GLU A 37 -8.78 -0.23 -6.68
N THR A 38 -7.89 -0.88 -7.42
CA THR A 38 -7.50 -0.49 -8.77
C THR A 38 -8.21 -1.35 -9.82
N HIS A 39 -7.82 -1.15 -11.07
CA HIS A 39 -8.26 -1.92 -12.22
C HIS A 39 -7.06 -2.23 -13.11
N LEU A 40 -7.02 -3.42 -13.71
CA LEU A 40 -5.95 -3.83 -14.64
C LEU A 40 -5.73 -2.90 -15.85
N GLY A 41 -6.67 -1.98 -16.13
CA GLY A 41 -6.64 -1.03 -17.24
C GLY A 41 -6.20 0.39 -16.83
N ILE A 42 -5.86 0.59 -15.55
CA ILE A 42 -5.28 1.83 -15.05
C ILE A 42 -3.81 1.54 -14.76
N THR A 43 -2.93 2.13 -15.58
CA THR A 43 -1.49 1.88 -15.57
C THR A 43 -0.72 3.18 -15.36
N PRO A 44 0.43 3.15 -14.64
CA PRO A 44 1.35 4.28 -14.56
C PRO A 44 2.12 4.54 -15.86
N GLY A 45 2.13 3.61 -16.83
CA GLY A 45 2.79 3.78 -18.13
C GLY A 45 3.17 2.46 -18.79
N ALA A 46 3.50 2.49 -20.08
CA ALA A 46 3.83 1.30 -20.87
C ALA A 46 5.13 0.61 -20.46
N ASP A 47 6.04 1.34 -19.82
CA ASP A 47 7.35 0.83 -19.38
C ASP A 47 7.30 0.09 -18.03
N TYR A 48 6.11 -0.04 -17.44
CA TYR A 48 5.94 -0.71 -16.15
C TYR A 48 5.50 -2.17 -16.29
N TYR A 49 6.07 -3.01 -15.44
CA TYR A 49 5.66 -4.39 -15.25
C TYR A 49 4.82 -4.50 -13.98
N SER A 50 3.88 -5.46 -13.93
CA SER A 50 2.99 -5.56 -12.77
C SER A 50 2.68 -6.98 -12.32
N VAL A 51 2.37 -7.09 -11.03
CA VAL A 51 1.72 -8.24 -10.41
C VAL A 51 0.47 -7.73 -9.70
N ALA A 52 -0.67 -8.36 -9.98
CA ALA A 52 -1.95 -8.02 -9.36
C ALA A 52 -2.41 -9.12 -8.41
N SER A 53 -3.28 -8.76 -7.49
CA SER A 53 -4.03 -9.72 -6.70
C SER A 53 -4.95 -10.56 -7.61
N SER A 54 -5.49 -11.66 -7.07
CA SER A 54 -6.57 -12.44 -7.67
C SER A 54 -7.87 -11.61 -7.72
N LEU A 55 -8.96 -12.24 -8.17
CA LEU A 55 -10.27 -11.57 -8.23
C LEU A 55 -10.67 -11.03 -6.85
N PRO A 56 -11.28 -9.83 -6.77
CA PRO A 56 -11.75 -9.28 -5.51
C PRO A 56 -12.76 -10.21 -4.82
N ASP A 57 -12.72 -10.26 -3.49
CA ASP A 57 -13.70 -10.95 -2.64
C ASP A 57 -15.03 -10.18 -2.49
N ARG A 58 -15.38 -9.38 -3.50
CA ARG A 58 -16.60 -8.57 -3.59
C ARG A 58 -17.06 -8.41 -5.05
N PRO A 59 -18.36 -8.19 -5.30
CA PRO A 59 -18.84 -7.85 -6.64
C PRO A 59 -18.18 -6.58 -7.20
N GLY A 60 -17.82 -6.60 -8.48
CA GLY A 60 -17.19 -5.50 -9.19
C GLY A 60 -17.14 -5.73 -10.70
N ALA A 61 -16.61 -4.76 -11.43
CA ALA A 61 -16.38 -4.88 -12.87
C ALA A 61 -15.21 -5.83 -13.19
N ASP A 62 -15.23 -6.40 -14.39
CA ASP A 62 -14.16 -7.25 -14.89
C ASP A 62 -12.84 -6.48 -14.94
N GLY A 63 -11.82 -7.02 -14.27
CA GLY A 63 -10.51 -6.39 -14.21
C GLY A 63 -10.28 -5.51 -12.98
N GLU A 64 -11.28 -5.30 -12.12
CA GLU A 64 -11.06 -4.73 -10.79
C GLU A 64 -10.14 -5.62 -9.96
N ARG A 65 -9.27 -4.99 -9.16
CA ARG A 65 -8.32 -5.64 -8.25
C ARG A 65 -8.24 -4.87 -6.95
N TRP A 66 -8.02 -5.58 -5.85
CA TRP A 66 -7.73 -4.90 -4.59
C TRP A 66 -6.33 -4.31 -4.59
N VAL A 67 -5.36 -4.98 -5.20
CA VAL A 67 -3.96 -4.58 -5.19
C VAL A 67 -3.34 -4.83 -6.55
N GLN A 68 -2.52 -3.88 -7.04
CA GLN A 68 -1.60 -4.10 -8.13
C GLN A 68 -0.26 -3.40 -7.86
N ILE A 69 0.81 -4.17 -7.89
CA ILE A 69 2.18 -3.71 -7.76
C ILE A 69 2.72 -3.43 -9.15
N TRP A 70 3.28 -2.24 -9.38
CA TRP A 70 3.98 -1.90 -10.61
C TRP A 70 5.42 -1.51 -10.34
N VAL A 71 6.33 -1.90 -11.22
CA VAL A 71 7.74 -1.52 -11.17
C VAL A 71 8.21 -1.05 -12.53
N LYS A 72 9.03 0.01 -12.53
CA LYS A 72 9.58 0.62 -13.75
C LYS A 72 10.81 -0.12 -14.30
N THR A 73 11.61 -0.71 -13.41
CA THR A 73 12.86 -1.40 -13.77
C THR A 73 13.04 -2.67 -12.95
N GLY A 74 13.87 -3.60 -13.44
CA GLY A 74 14.13 -4.89 -12.82
C GLY A 74 13.18 -6.01 -13.28
N VAL A 75 13.38 -7.20 -12.72
CA VAL A 75 12.57 -8.39 -13.00
C VAL A 75 11.61 -8.62 -11.85
N LEU A 76 10.31 -8.62 -12.14
CA LEU A 76 9.25 -8.83 -11.15
C LEU A 76 8.71 -10.27 -11.24
N THR A 77 8.92 -11.06 -10.18
CA THR A 77 8.46 -12.45 -10.08
C THR A 77 7.32 -12.55 -9.06
N PRO A 78 6.10 -12.98 -9.44
CA PRO A 78 4.99 -13.13 -8.49
C PRO A 78 5.32 -14.09 -7.34
N LEU A 79 4.82 -13.78 -6.15
CA LEU A 79 4.90 -14.61 -4.94
C LEU A 79 3.50 -14.90 -4.42
N GLU A 80 3.33 -16.09 -3.83
CA GLU A 80 2.06 -16.48 -3.21
C GLU A 80 1.82 -15.74 -1.88
N THR A 81 0.56 -15.37 -1.63
CA THR A 81 0.09 -14.82 -0.36
C THR A 81 -1.02 -15.69 0.21
N SER A 82 -1.21 -15.62 1.52
CA SER A 82 -2.32 -16.32 2.19
C SER A 82 -3.69 -15.74 1.86
N ASP A 83 -3.75 -14.52 1.32
CA ASP A 83 -4.97 -13.79 0.96
C ASP A 83 -4.93 -13.18 -0.44
N GLU A 84 -4.93 -14.06 -1.45
CA GLU A 84 -4.78 -13.71 -2.86
C GLU A 84 -5.76 -12.63 -3.37
N ALA A 85 -6.91 -12.46 -2.73
CA ALA A 85 -7.90 -11.47 -3.15
C ALA A 85 -7.44 -10.04 -2.80
N ARG A 86 -6.98 -9.81 -1.56
CA ARG A 86 -6.69 -8.48 -1.00
C ARG A 86 -5.21 -8.15 -0.91
N THR A 87 -4.35 -9.08 -1.28
CA THR A 87 -2.90 -8.87 -1.27
C THR A 87 -2.28 -9.33 -2.58
N ALA A 88 -1.14 -8.73 -2.90
CA ALA A 88 -0.27 -9.17 -3.98
C ALA A 88 1.16 -9.14 -3.45
N ALA A 89 1.99 -10.09 -3.85
CA ALA A 89 3.41 -10.07 -3.51
C ALA A 89 4.27 -10.40 -4.72
N ALA A 90 5.48 -9.85 -4.74
CA ALA A 90 6.44 -10.13 -5.79
C ALA A 90 7.89 -9.98 -5.29
N LEU A 91 8.79 -10.80 -5.82
CA LEU A 91 10.22 -10.61 -5.71
C LEU A 91 10.66 -9.73 -6.88
N LEU A 92 11.11 -8.52 -6.58
CA LEU A 92 11.79 -7.64 -7.51
C LEU A 92 13.30 -7.89 -7.43
N THR A 93 13.92 -8.21 -8.55
CA THR A 93 15.38 -8.23 -8.71
C THR A 93 15.81 -7.05 -9.57
N LEU A 94 16.55 -6.11 -8.97
CA LEU A 94 17.07 -4.92 -9.62
C LEU A 94 18.26 -5.26 -10.55
N PRO A 95 18.64 -4.36 -11.48
CA PRO A 95 19.75 -4.61 -12.41
C PRO A 95 21.11 -4.87 -11.74
N ASP A 96 21.33 -4.37 -10.53
CA ASP A 96 22.51 -4.61 -9.71
C ASP A 96 22.44 -5.90 -8.88
N SER A 97 21.42 -6.73 -9.12
CA SER A 97 21.10 -7.96 -8.39
C SER A 97 20.58 -7.76 -6.96
N GLN A 98 20.34 -6.52 -6.51
CA GLN A 98 19.66 -6.31 -5.24
C GLN A 98 18.21 -6.81 -5.32
N GLN A 99 17.75 -7.47 -4.26
CA GLN A 99 16.42 -8.05 -4.19
C GLN A 99 15.52 -7.33 -3.20
N TRP A 100 14.26 -7.19 -3.59
CA TRP A 100 13.20 -6.58 -2.81
C TRP A 100 11.98 -7.51 -2.84
N VAL A 101 11.46 -7.86 -1.68
CA VAL A 101 10.12 -8.42 -1.55
C VAL A 101 9.14 -7.26 -1.45
N LEU A 102 8.27 -7.13 -2.43
CA LEU A 102 7.19 -6.15 -2.47
C LEU A 102 5.89 -6.83 -2.04
N TYR A 103 5.20 -6.28 -1.06
CA TYR A 103 3.91 -6.77 -0.57
C TYR A 103 2.89 -5.63 -0.58
N GLY A 104 1.88 -5.74 -1.42
CA GLY A 104 0.76 -4.82 -1.47
C GLY A 104 -0.43 -5.35 -0.67
N THR A 105 -1.12 -4.48 0.07
CA THR A 105 -2.24 -4.88 0.92
C THR A 105 -3.43 -3.92 0.92
N VAL A 106 -4.63 -4.49 1.10
CA VAL A 106 -5.79 -3.79 1.62
C VAL A 106 -6.31 -4.51 2.87
N LEU A 107 -6.13 -3.88 4.04
CA LEU A 107 -6.68 -4.40 5.29
C LEU A 107 -8.17 -4.02 5.43
N PRO A 108 -9.00 -4.86 6.08
CA PRO A 108 -10.43 -4.57 6.27
C PRO A 108 -10.68 -3.28 7.08
N TRP A 109 -11.47 -2.33 6.56
CA TRP A 109 -11.99 -1.22 7.37
C TRP A 109 -13.04 -1.68 8.39
N LEU A 110 -13.38 -0.84 9.37
CA LEU A 110 -14.29 -1.17 10.48
C LEU A 110 -15.67 -1.71 10.05
N GLY A 111 -16.13 -1.34 8.85
CA GLY A 111 -17.42 -1.76 8.30
C GLY A 111 -17.34 -3.00 7.41
N SER A 112 -16.14 -3.55 7.15
CA SER A 112 -15.94 -4.68 6.24
C SER A 112 -15.70 -6.00 6.97
N GLY A 113 -16.31 -7.07 6.45
CA GLY A 113 -15.95 -8.43 6.82
C GLY A 113 -14.69 -8.91 6.09
N TRP A 114 -14.18 -10.05 6.54
CA TRP A 114 -13.09 -10.76 5.89
C TRP A 114 -13.28 -12.27 6.10
N ARG A 115 -13.52 -13.01 5.01
CA ARG A 115 -13.85 -14.45 5.05
C ARG A 115 -15.02 -14.70 6.02
N ALA A 116 -14.82 -15.59 7.00
CA ALA A 116 -15.82 -15.90 8.03
C ALA A 116 -15.87 -14.86 9.17
N HIS A 117 -14.97 -13.88 9.19
CA HIS A 117 -14.91 -12.87 10.26
C HIS A 117 -15.81 -11.67 9.94
N PRO A 118 -16.76 -11.33 10.84
CA PRO A 118 -17.65 -10.20 10.63
C PRO A 118 -16.93 -8.86 10.85
N ALA A 119 -17.50 -7.79 10.28
CA ALA A 119 -17.03 -6.42 10.49
C ALA A 119 -17.06 -5.96 11.96
N SER A 120 -17.92 -6.57 12.77
CA SER A 120 -18.17 -6.15 14.15
C SER A 120 -16.90 -6.15 15.00
N LYS A 121 -16.67 -5.04 15.72
CA LYS A 121 -15.59 -4.88 16.71
C LYS A 121 -14.17 -5.05 16.13
N GLY A 122 -13.97 -4.86 14.82
CA GLY A 122 -12.65 -4.93 14.20
C GLY A 122 -12.05 -6.34 14.12
N GLN A 123 -12.87 -7.40 14.27
CA GLN A 123 -12.42 -8.80 14.21
C GLN A 123 -11.88 -9.18 12.83
N ALA A 124 -12.53 -8.73 11.76
CA ALA A 124 -12.08 -8.93 10.39
C ALA A 124 -10.67 -8.37 10.17
N PHE A 125 -10.42 -7.14 10.62
CA PHE A 125 -9.09 -6.52 10.57
C PHE A 125 -8.05 -7.36 11.31
N ALA A 126 -8.33 -7.74 12.56
CA ALA A 126 -7.37 -8.48 13.37
C ALA A 126 -7.01 -9.85 12.76
N ALA A 127 -8.00 -10.55 12.20
CA ALA A 127 -7.79 -11.83 11.54
C ALA A 127 -6.99 -11.68 10.23
N ALA A 128 -7.32 -10.67 9.41
CA ALA A 128 -6.58 -10.37 8.19
C ALA A 128 -5.13 -9.96 8.50
N LEU A 129 -4.91 -9.09 9.50
CA LEU A 129 -3.58 -8.67 9.93
C LEU A 129 -2.74 -9.87 10.37
N ALA A 130 -3.31 -10.81 11.15
CA ALA A 130 -2.58 -12.01 11.57
C ALA A 130 -2.15 -12.89 10.38
N ALA A 131 -3.02 -13.05 9.37
CA ALA A 131 -2.69 -13.79 8.16
C ALA A 131 -1.58 -13.11 7.35
N GLN A 132 -1.68 -11.78 7.17
CA GLN A 132 -0.66 -11.02 6.44
C GLN A 132 0.67 -10.94 7.20
N GLN A 133 0.66 -10.83 8.53
CA GLN A 133 1.87 -10.88 9.34
C GLN A 133 2.60 -12.23 9.16
N ALA A 134 1.85 -13.33 9.11
CA ALA A 134 2.42 -14.65 8.83
C ALA A 134 3.05 -14.73 7.43
N ASP A 135 2.44 -14.10 6.42
CA ASP A 135 3.05 -13.95 5.10
C ASP A 135 4.36 -13.17 5.17
N TRP A 136 4.38 -12.03 5.86
CA TRP A 136 5.59 -11.20 5.99
C TRP A 136 6.72 -11.98 6.66
N GLN A 137 6.44 -12.72 7.75
CA GLN A 137 7.41 -13.57 8.43
C GLN A 137 7.94 -14.69 7.52
N LYS A 138 7.04 -15.36 6.78
CA LYS A 138 7.40 -16.41 5.82
C LYS A 138 8.30 -15.85 4.72
N LEU A 139 7.95 -14.71 4.15
CA LEU A 139 8.70 -14.06 3.07
C LEU A 139 10.09 -13.62 3.54
N ARG A 140 10.21 -13.04 4.74
CA ARG A 140 11.51 -12.75 5.35
C ARG A 140 12.36 -14.00 5.58
N THR A 141 11.72 -15.14 5.86
CA THR A 141 12.45 -16.41 6.04
C THR A 141 12.97 -16.97 4.72
N ILE A 142 12.18 -16.86 3.65
CA ILE A 142 12.54 -17.35 2.31
C ILE A 142 13.57 -16.44 1.64
N TYR A 143 13.46 -15.12 1.83
CA TYR A 143 14.30 -14.09 1.22
C TYR A 143 14.99 -13.23 2.31
N PRO A 144 15.90 -13.80 3.13
CA PRO A 144 16.47 -13.12 4.28
C PRO A 144 17.33 -11.90 3.91
N GLU A 145 17.93 -11.90 2.72
CA GLU A 145 18.78 -10.82 2.22
C GLU A 145 18.00 -9.75 1.43
N ALA A 146 16.73 -10.02 1.09
CA ALA A 146 15.92 -9.07 0.36
C ALA A 146 15.35 -8.01 1.32
N ALA A 147 15.31 -6.76 0.86
CA ALA A 147 14.55 -5.72 1.55
C ALA A 147 13.05 -6.09 1.52
N LEU A 148 12.34 -5.92 2.63
CA LEU A 148 10.89 -6.10 2.66
C LEU A 148 10.20 -4.75 2.62
N LEU A 149 9.38 -4.54 1.60
CA LEU A 149 8.48 -3.41 1.45
C LEU A 149 7.04 -3.89 1.61
N VAL A 150 6.30 -3.33 2.57
CA VAL A 150 4.86 -3.54 2.73
C VAL A 150 4.15 -2.20 2.55
N ALA A 151 3.25 -2.10 1.57
CA ALA A 151 2.54 -0.86 1.31
C ALA A 151 1.09 -1.09 0.86
N GLY A 152 0.26 -0.06 0.93
CA GLY A 152 -1.14 -0.13 0.50
C GLY A 152 -2.07 0.61 1.44
N ASP A 153 -3.34 0.23 1.43
CA ASP A 153 -4.37 0.77 2.31
C ASP A 153 -4.46 -0.10 3.57
N PHE A 154 -3.93 0.43 4.67
CA PHE A 154 -3.92 -0.29 5.94
C PHE A 154 -5.23 -0.10 6.68
N ASN A 155 -6.14 0.80 6.25
CA ASN A 155 -7.39 1.12 6.93
C ASN A 155 -7.22 1.41 8.43
N GLN A 156 -6.04 1.89 8.81
CA GLN A 156 -5.65 2.11 10.19
C GLN A 156 -4.61 3.21 10.24
N ASP A 157 -4.93 4.31 10.92
CA ASP A 157 -3.96 5.37 11.13
C ASP A 157 -2.87 4.89 12.11
N LEU A 158 -1.63 5.31 11.89
CA LEU A 158 -0.47 4.99 12.74
C LEU A 158 0.06 6.21 13.50
N ASP A 159 -0.71 7.29 13.60
CA ASP A 159 -0.34 8.49 14.33
C ASP A 159 -0.55 8.31 15.86
N ASN A 160 0.13 9.14 16.66
CA ASN A 160 -0.02 9.19 18.12
C ASN A 160 -1.43 9.61 18.52
N LEU A 161 -1.97 10.63 17.86
CA LEU A 161 -3.37 11.01 18.01
C LEU A 161 -4.22 10.12 17.12
N HIS A 162 -5.23 9.47 17.71
CA HIS A 162 -6.07 8.56 16.96
C HIS A 162 -7.04 9.32 16.04
N TYR A 163 -7.01 8.95 14.77
CA TYR A 163 -7.86 9.51 13.73
C TYR A 163 -8.86 8.47 13.18
N TYR A 164 -8.39 7.30 12.74
CA TYR A 164 -9.21 6.30 12.05
C TYR A 164 -8.92 4.87 12.48
N GLY A 165 -9.91 3.98 12.35
CA GLY A 165 -9.79 2.57 12.72
C GLY A 165 -10.01 2.34 14.22
N SER A 166 -9.31 1.35 14.79
CA SER A 166 -9.42 0.99 16.21
C SER A 166 -8.10 1.18 16.92
N ARG A 167 -8.10 1.76 18.14
CA ARG A 167 -6.89 1.88 18.97
C ARG A 167 -6.22 0.53 19.24
N GLN A 168 -7.03 -0.53 19.42
CA GLN A 168 -6.50 -1.88 19.63
C GLN A 168 -5.83 -2.41 18.36
N ASN A 169 -6.47 -2.22 17.21
CA ASN A 169 -5.93 -2.67 15.92
C ASN A 169 -4.72 -1.84 15.48
N LYS A 170 -4.68 -0.55 15.81
CA LYS A 170 -3.49 0.29 15.68
C LYS A 170 -2.30 -0.31 16.43
N GLN A 171 -2.49 -0.67 17.70
CA GLN A 171 -1.42 -1.26 18.50
C GLN A 171 -1.00 -2.63 17.95
N ALA A 172 -1.97 -3.46 17.53
CA ALA A 172 -1.69 -4.74 16.91
C ALA A 172 -0.90 -4.57 15.60
N LEU A 173 -1.25 -3.60 14.76
CA LEU A 173 -0.54 -3.29 13.52
C LEU A 173 0.89 -2.81 13.79
N ARG A 174 1.09 -1.90 14.74
CA ARG A 174 2.43 -1.46 15.16
C ARG A 174 3.28 -2.63 15.62
N GLN A 175 2.71 -3.52 16.44
CA GLN A 175 3.41 -4.71 16.91
C GLN A 175 3.75 -5.64 15.74
N ALA A 176 2.80 -5.88 14.83
CA ALA A 176 2.99 -6.77 13.69
C ALA A 176 4.13 -6.29 12.79
N LEU A 177 4.20 -4.98 12.51
CA LEU A 177 5.30 -4.35 11.77
C LEU A 177 6.64 -4.48 12.51
N ALA A 178 6.66 -4.20 13.80
CA ALA A 178 7.87 -4.29 14.62
C ALA A 178 8.41 -5.74 14.72
N ASP A 179 7.53 -6.73 14.85
CA ASP A 179 7.87 -8.16 14.91
C ASP A 179 8.59 -8.63 13.63
N VAL A 180 8.31 -7.99 12.49
CA VAL A 180 9.00 -8.24 11.22
C VAL A 180 9.99 -7.14 10.86
N GLY A 181 10.42 -6.32 11.83
CA GLY A 181 11.48 -5.31 11.66
C GLY A 181 11.19 -4.29 10.56
N LEU A 182 9.94 -3.85 10.44
CA LEU A 182 9.51 -2.82 9.49
C LEU A 182 9.29 -1.48 10.19
N ASP A 183 9.79 -0.41 9.59
CA ASP A 183 9.47 0.97 9.95
C ASP A 183 8.45 1.55 8.98
N CYS A 184 7.43 2.24 9.49
CA CYS A 184 6.48 2.98 8.66
C CYS A 184 7.02 4.37 8.32
N LEU A 185 7.32 4.61 7.05
CA LEU A 185 7.94 5.84 6.55
C LEU A 185 6.93 6.97 6.26
N THR A 186 5.64 6.70 6.46
CA THR A 186 4.53 7.60 6.14
C THR A 186 3.57 7.78 7.33
N ALA A 187 4.09 7.70 8.55
CA ALA A 187 3.33 7.82 9.80
C ALA A 187 4.08 8.68 10.83
N GLY A 188 3.37 9.07 11.89
CA GLY A 188 3.93 9.90 12.97
C GLY A 188 4.47 11.22 12.43
N GLU A 189 5.70 11.57 12.78
CA GLU A 189 6.35 12.79 12.28
C GLU A 189 6.53 12.80 10.76
N ASN A 190 6.52 11.62 10.11
CA ASN A 190 6.64 11.48 8.66
C ASN A 190 5.28 11.31 7.95
N ASP A 191 4.15 11.51 8.63
CA ASP A 191 2.83 11.44 8.00
C ASP A 191 2.64 12.61 7.01
N PRO A 192 2.65 12.35 5.68
CA PRO A 192 2.62 13.44 4.71
C PRO A 192 1.22 14.05 4.59
N VAL A 193 0.16 13.30 4.90
CA VAL A 193 -1.22 13.80 4.85
C VAL A 193 -1.44 14.74 6.03
N HIS A 194 -1.08 14.30 7.24
CA HIS A 194 -1.20 15.11 8.45
C HIS A 194 -0.45 16.43 8.31
N GLN A 195 0.75 16.42 7.74
CA GLN A 195 1.51 17.64 7.45
C GLN A 195 0.81 18.53 6.40
N LEU A 196 0.37 17.94 5.28
CA LEU A 196 -0.19 18.67 4.14
C LEU A 196 -1.45 19.46 4.50
N ILE A 197 -2.33 18.88 5.31
CA ILE A 197 -3.62 19.50 5.68
C ILE A 197 -3.67 20.00 7.13
N CYS A 198 -2.51 20.27 7.72
CA CYS A 198 -2.37 20.87 9.06
C CYS A 198 -3.10 20.08 10.16
N GLY A 199 -2.97 18.76 10.14
CA GLY A 199 -3.47 17.85 11.17
C GLY A 199 -4.97 17.58 11.16
N GLN A 200 -5.68 17.96 10.08
CA GLN A 200 -7.11 17.68 9.95
C GLN A 200 -7.39 16.17 9.87
N HIS A 201 -6.57 15.41 9.13
CA HIS A 201 -6.63 13.95 9.03
C HIS A 201 -5.23 13.36 9.25
N SER A 202 -5.18 12.08 9.58
CA SER A 202 -3.94 11.29 9.53
C SER A 202 -4.04 10.25 8.41
N ASN A 203 -2.89 9.87 7.89
CA ASN A 203 -2.76 8.91 6.81
C ASN A 203 -3.16 7.49 7.26
N ILE A 204 -3.82 6.74 6.38
CA ILE A 204 -4.15 5.32 6.57
C ILE A 204 -3.56 4.43 5.47
N ASP A 205 -2.94 5.02 4.46
CA ASP A 205 -2.23 4.34 3.38
C ASP A 205 -0.74 4.38 3.68
N HIS A 206 -0.10 3.26 3.93
CA HIS A 206 1.25 3.27 4.50
C HIS A 206 2.30 2.66 3.57
N ILE A 207 3.53 3.12 3.73
CA ILE A 207 4.73 2.55 3.12
C ILE A 207 5.68 2.15 4.25
N CYS A 208 5.84 0.85 4.45
CA CYS A 208 6.68 0.27 5.50
C CYS A 208 7.87 -0.46 4.89
N LEU A 209 9.08 -0.22 5.41
CA LEU A 209 10.32 -0.77 4.86
C LEU A 209 11.18 -1.41 5.95
N SER A 210 11.93 -2.45 5.60
CA SER A 210 12.84 -3.15 6.52
C SER A 210 13.88 -2.22 7.15
N GLN A 211 14.04 -2.29 8.47
CA GLN A 211 14.97 -1.49 9.29
C GLN A 211 16.45 -1.62 8.90
N ASN A 212 16.82 -2.67 8.18
CA ASN A 212 18.20 -2.97 7.79
C ASN A 212 18.74 -2.04 6.67
N LEU A 213 18.00 -0.98 6.30
CA LEU A 213 18.40 0.02 5.31
C LEU A 213 18.64 1.41 5.95
N PRO A 214 19.59 1.55 6.90
CA PRO A 214 19.82 2.81 7.61
C PRO A 214 20.26 3.92 6.65
N GLY A 215 19.72 5.13 6.86
CA GLY A 215 20.10 6.33 6.11
C GLY A 215 19.46 6.46 4.71
N GLN A 216 18.52 5.58 4.36
CA GLN A 216 17.88 5.62 3.04
C GLN A 216 16.71 6.61 2.96
N PHE A 217 15.91 6.78 4.01
CA PHE A 217 14.76 7.70 3.97
C PHE A 217 15.19 9.17 3.78
N ARG A 218 14.61 9.85 2.78
CA ARG A 218 14.79 11.29 2.55
C ARG A 218 13.59 12.10 2.99
N SER A 219 12.42 11.75 2.46
CA SER A 219 11.18 12.51 2.65
C SER A 219 9.97 11.66 2.32
N SER A 220 8.84 12.00 2.95
CA SER A 220 7.51 11.56 2.54
C SER A 220 6.77 12.72 1.86
N PHE A 221 5.81 12.39 0.98
CA PHE A 221 4.98 13.37 0.29
C PHE A 221 3.57 12.81 0.04
N ALA A 222 2.61 13.69 -0.18
CA ALA A 222 1.22 13.34 -0.49
C ALA A 222 0.69 14.18 -1.65
N TRP A 223 -0.32 13.65 -2.34
CA TRP A 223 -1.06 14.36 -3.39
C TRP A 223 -2.55 13.97 -3.38
N PRO A 224 -3.44 14.81 -3.92
CA PRO A 224 -3.21 16.16 -4.44
C PRO A 224 -2.86 17.17 -3.32
N PRO A 225 -2.38 18.39 -3.62
CA PRO A 225 -1.85 19.30 -2.58
C PRO A 225 -2.91 19.87 -1.64
N ARG A 226 -4.20 19.65 -1.90
CA ARG A 226 -5.31 20.19 -1.10
C ARG A 226 -6.41 19.15 -0.97
N LEU A 227 -7.11 19.16 0.16
CA LEU A 227 -8.18 18.21 0.46
C LEU A 227 -9.33 18.30 -0.56
N GLU A 228 -9.69 19.50 -1.02
CA GLU A 228 -10.75 19.68 -2.01
C GLU A 228 -10.44 19.08 -3.38
N ASP A 229 -9.16 18.91 -3.71
CA ASP A 229 -8.71 18.37 -4.99
C ASP A 229 -8.89 16.84 -5.07
N LEU A 230 -9.14 16.17 -3.94
CA LEU A 230 -9.56 14.77 -3.90
C LEU A 230 -10.90 14.55 -4.60
N ARG A 231 -11.74 15.58 -4.69
CA ARG A 231 -13.11 15.44 -5.19
C ARG A 231 -13.14 14.90 -6.62
N GLY A 232 -13.69 13.69 -6.74
CA GLY A 232 -13.80 12.96 -8.00
C GLY A 232 -12.49 12.35 -8.50
N LEU A 233 -11.42 12.41 -7.71
CA LEU A 233 -10.13 11.78 -7.97
C LEU A 233 -9.99 10.48 -7.18
N SER A 234 -10.11 10.54 -5.86
CA SER A 234 -10.14 9.43 -4.90
C SER A 234 -10.61 10.00 -3.56
N ASP A 235 -11.16 9.20 -2.66
CA ASP A 235 -11.35 9.57 -1.25
C ASP A 235 -10.07 9.44 -0.41
N HIS A 236 -8.99 8.91 -0.99
CA HIS A 236 -7.67 8.83 -0.37
C HIS A 236 -6.67 9.78 -1.05
N PHE A 237 -5.82 10.41 -0.25
CA PHE A 237 -4.57 10.97 -0.77
C PHE A 237 -3.70 9.84 -1.30
N GLY A 238 -3.01 10.07 -2.40
CA GLY A 238 -1.86 9.25 -2.73
C GLY A 238 -0.68 9.70 -1.88
N VAL A 239 0.15 8.75 -1.46
CA VAL A 239 1.32 9.01 -0.63
C VAL A 239 2.56 8.35 -1.20
N GLY A 240 3.72 8.93 -0.96
CA GLY A 240 4.98 8.41 -1.46
C GLY A 240 6.15 8.78 -0.57
N VAL A 241 7.28 8.12 -0.83
CA VAL A 241 8.56 8.35 -0.18
C VAL A 241 9.68 8.39 -1.20
N ASP A 242 10.66 9.24 -0.93
CA ASP A 242 11.95 9.22 -1.61
C ASP A 242 12.98 8.55 -0.71
N ILE A 243 13.69 7.57 -1.27
CA ILE A 243 14.77 6.87 -0.59
C ILE A 243 16.07 6.87 -1.42
N HIS A 244 17.21 6.85 -0.74
CA HIS A 244 18.50 6.52 -1.33
C HIS A 244 18.59 5.00 -1.53
N VAL A 245 19.04 4.57 -2.70
CA VAL A 245 19.35 3.16 -2.99
C VAL A 245 20.71 3.14 -3.66
#